data_AF-A0A378INU4-F1
#
_entry.id   AF-A0A378INU4-F1
#
_cell.length_a   1.000
_cell.length_b   1.000
_cell.length_c   1.000
_cell.angle_alpha   90.00
_cell.angle_beta   90.00
_cell.angle_gamma   90.00
#
_symmetry.space_group_name_H-M   'P 1'
#
loop_
_entity.id
_entity.type
_entity.pdbx_description
1 polymer ?
#
loop_
_entity_poly.entity_id
_entity_poly.type
_entity_poly.pdbx_seq_one_letter_code
_entity_poly.pdbx_strand_id
1 'polypeptide(L)' 'MTEHENFKRWLKNKCSPQTDTINTFEYGVIHALYNPRREVFIMLPSQKEYSREMVENAFHNEVEVNHLIIEMLEQ' A
#
# COMPACT_ATOMS: atom_id res chain seq x y z
N MET A 1 15.35 8.67 -1.47
CA MET A 1 14.03 8.17 -1.09
C MET A 1 14.22 6.92 -0.26
N THR A 2 13.57 6.86 0.90
CA THR A 2 13.58 5.68 1.78
C THR A 2 12.59 4.62 1.28
N GLU A 3 12.70 3.39 1.79
CA GLU A 3 11.80 2.28 1.44
C GLU A 3 10.33 2.65 1.71
N HIS A 4 10.08 3.32 2.83
CA HIS A 4 8.76 3.81 3.23
C HIS A 4 8.20 4.85 2.26
N GLU A 5 9.03 5.77 1.74
CA GLU A 5 8.58 6.77 0.76
C GLU A 5 8.21 6.13 -0.58
N ASN A 6 8.99 5.14 -1.02
CA ASN A 6 8.68 4.38 -2.24
C ASN A 6 7.37 3.59 -2.07
N PHE A 7 7.17 2.95 -0.91
CA PHE A 7 5.95 2.22 -0.62
C PHE A 7 4.73 3.14 -0.55
N LYS A 8 4.82 4.27 0.18
CA LYS A 8 3.77 5.30 0.25
C LYS A 8 3.41 5.82 -1.14
N ARG A 9 4.40 6.06 -2.01
CA ARG A 9 4.16 6.48 -3.41
C ARG A 9 3.43 5.39 -4.19
N TRP A 10 3.82 4.13 -4.05
CA TRP A 10 3.16 3.02 -4.75
C TRP A 10 1.69 2.88 -4.32
N LEU A 11 1.40 2.91 -3.01
CA LEU A 11 0.03 2.90 -2.47
C LEU A 11 -0.80 4.05 -3.04
N LYS A 12 -0.25 5.27 -3.04
CA LYS A 12 -0.92 6.46 -3.59
C LYS A 12 -1.23 6.31 -5.08
N ASN A 13 -0.29 5.77 -5.85
CA ASN A 13 -0.47 5.54 -7.28
C ASN A 13 -1.58 4.51 -7.55
N LYS A 14 -1.70 3.46 -6.74
CA LYS A 14 -2.77 2.45 -6.85
C LYS A 14 -4.14 2.96 -6.42
N CYS A 15 -4.19 4.01 -5.60
CA CYS A 15 -5.42 4.72 -5.31
C CYS A 15 -5.80 5.73 -6.41
N SER A 16 -4.89 6.06 -7.35
CA SER A 16 -5.18 7.01 -8.43
C SER A 16 -5.95 6.36 -9.60
N PRO A 17 -6.86 7.07 -10.28
CA PRO A 17 -7.56 6.56 -11.47
C PRO A 17 -6.61 6.23 -12.64
N GLN A 18 -5.40 6.81 -12.67
CA GLN A 18 -4.35 6.47 -13.65
C GLN A 18 -3.40 5.43 -13.08
N THR A 19 -3.93 4.24 -12.77
CA THR A 19 -3.14 3.18 -12.14
C THR A 19 -2.06 2.62 -13.07
N ASP A 20 -0.85 2.52 -12.53
CA ASP A 20 0.25 1.76 -13.11
C ASP A 20 -0.15 0.29 -13.30
N THR A 21 0.40 -0.41 -14.31
CA THR A 21 0.12 -1.83 -14.57
C THR A 21 0.79 -2.77 -13.57
N ILE A 22 1.84 -2.31 -12.86
CA ILE A 22 2.62 -3.17 -11.95
C ILE A 22 1.89 -3.33 -10.62
N ASN A 23 1.30 -4.49 -10.38
CA ASN A 23 0.52 -4.79 -9.17
C ASN A 23 1.33 -5.36 -8.01
N THR A 24 2.65 -5.46 -8.15
CA THR A 24 3.55 -5.89 -7.09
C THR A 24 4.39 -4.72 -6.61
N PHE A 25 4.78 -4.77 -5.34
CA PHE A 25 5.78 -3.91 -4.75
C PHE A 25 6.80 -4.77 -4.03
N GLU A 26 8.05 -4.68 -4.46
CA GLU A 26 9.18 -5.40 -3.86
C GLU A 26 10.32 -4.39 -3.68
N TYR A 27 10.61 -4.05 -2.43
CA TYR A 27 11.73 -3.18 -2.08
C TYR A 27 12.22 -3.52 -0.67
N GLY A 28 13.46 -3.98 -0.56
CA GLY A 28 14.04 -4.37 0.73
C GLY A 28 13.26 -5.52 1.37
N VAL A 29 12.70 -5.28 2.55
CA VAL A 29 11.88 -6.24 3.29
C VAL A 29 10.38 -6.15 2.98
N ILE A 30 9.96 -5.14 2.21
CA ILE A 30 8.56 -4.88 1.91
C ILE A 30 8.15 -5.65 0.66
N HIS A 31 7.25 -6.61 0.85
CA HIS A 31 6.61 -7.34 -0.24
C HIS A 31 5.10 -7.15 -0.16
N ALA A 32 4.51 -6.56 -1.21
CA ALA A 32 3.07 -6.34 -1.27
C ALA A 32 2.52 -6.60 -2.68
N LEU A 33 1.24 -6.96 -2.74
CA LEU A 33 0.50 -7.14 -3.98
C LEU A 33 -0.81 -6.33 -3.92
N TYR A 34 -1.16 -5.68 -5.02
CA TYR A 34 -2.47 -5.09 -5.23
C TYR A 34 -3.33 -6.01 -6.09
N ASN A 35 -4.47 -6.45 -5.58
CA ASN A 35 -5.46 -7.23 -6.35
C ASN A 35 -6.55 -6.28 -6.90
N PRO A 36 -6.51 -5.92 -8.20
CA PRO A 36 -7.46 -4.96 -8.75
C PRO A 36 -8.89 -5.48 -8.86
N ARG A 37 -9.12 -6.80 -8.83
CA ARG A 37 -10.47 -7.37 -8.89
C ARG A 37 -11.20 -7.27 -7.55
N ARG A 38 -10.44 -7.32 -6.46
CA ARG A 38 -10.95 -7.23 -5.08
C ARG A 38 -10.71 -5.86 -4.47
N GLU A 39 -9.93 -5.00 -5.14
CA GLU A 39 -9.49 -3.70 -4.65
C GLU A 39 -8.84 -3.79 -3.27
N VAL A 40 -7.89 -4.73 -3.10
CA VAL A 40 -7.16 -4.93 -1.83
C VAL A 40 -5.65 -4.93 -2.05
N PHE A 41 -4.93 -4.34 -1.11
CA PHE A 41 -3.50 -4.50 -0.91
C PHE A 41 -3.25 -5.68 0.02
N ILE A 42 -2.30 -6.55 -0.33
CA ILE A 42 -1.99 -7.78 0.38
C ILE A 42 -0.52 -7.72 0.79
N MET A 43 -0.24 -7.74 2.08
CA MET A 43 1.13 -7.77 2.62
C MET A 43 1.64 -9.21 2.68
N LEU A 44 2.87 -9.45 2.21
CA LEU A 44 3.48 -10.78 2.18
C LEU A 44 4.65 -10.87 3.17
N PRO A 45 4.83 -12.01 3.87
CA PRO A 45 4.08 -13.26 3.75
C PRO A 45 2.81 -13.36 4.62
N SER A 46 2.51 -12.34 5.44
CA SER A 46 1.40 -12.39 6.42
C SER A 46 0.00 -12.55 5.81
N GLN A 47 -0.15 -12.21 4.53
CA GLN A 47 -1.42 -12.16 3.80
C GLN A 47 -2.47 -11.23 4.44
N LYS A 48 -2.03 -10.26 5.27
CA LYS A 48 -2.92 -9.20 5.76
C LYS A 48 -3.41 -8.36 4.59
N GLU A 49 -4.71 -8.13 4.54
CA GLU A 49 -5.38 -7.41 3.47
C GLU A 49 -5.87 -6.03 3.93
N TYR A 50 -5.69 -5.03 3.09
CA TYR A 50 -6.10 -3.65 3.32
C TYR A 50 -6.89 -3.19 2.10
N SER A 51 -8.12 -2.71 2.28
CA SER A 51 -8.94 -2.27 1.15
C SER A 51 -8.38 -1.01 0.51
N ARG A 52 -8.61 -0.83 -0.81
CA ARG A 52 -8.28 0.40 -1.53
C ARG A 52 -8.91 1.60 -0.86
N GLU A 53 -10.17 1.48 -0.46
CA GLU A 53 -10.91 2.53 0.26
C GLU A 53 -10.24 2.92 1.58
N MET A 54 -9.79 1.95 2.40
CA MET A 54 -9.09 2.24 3.65
C MET A 54 -7.80 3.01 3.41
N VAL A 55 -7.00 2.57 2.44
CA VAL A 55 -5.73 3.21 2.09
C VAL A 55 -5.97 4.60 1.49
N GLU A 56 -6.96 4.74 0.60
CA GLU A 56 -7.35 6.01 -0.02
C GLU A 56 -7.84 7.02 1.02
N ASN A 57 -8.67 6.60 1.97
CA ASN A 57 -9.15 7.45 3.06
C ASN A 57 -8.01 7.93 3.97
N ALA A 58 -7.05 7.05 4.28
CA ALA A 58 -5.88 7.40 5.09
C ALA A 58 -5.00 8.47 4.42
N PHE A 59 -5.01 8.59 3.08
CA PHE A 59 -4.26 9.63 2.37
C PHE A 59 -4.84 11.05 2.55
N HIS A 60 -6.05 11.20 3.09
CA HIS A 60 -6.59 12.52 3.45
C HIS A 60 -5.89 13.15 4.65
N ASN A 61 -5.18 12.35 5.46
CA ASN A 61 -4.48 12.80 6.66
C ASN A 61 -3.09 12.15 6.74
N GLU A 62 -2.04 12.98 6.74
CA GLU A 62 -0.66 12.47 6.77
C GLU A 62 -0.35 11.58 7.99
N VAL A 63 -0.96 11.87 9.14
CA VAL A 63 -0.79 11.07 10.36
C VAL A 63 -1.43 9.68 10.20
N GLU A 64 -2.59 9.60 9.56
CA GLU A 64 -3.32 8.34 9.37
C GLU A 64 -2.60 7.42 8.39
N VAL A 65 -2.15 7.94 7.24
CA VAL A 65 -1.38 7.13 6.29
C VAL A 65 -0.06 6.64 6.89
N ASN A 66 0.62 7.46 7.70
CA ASN A 66 1.85 7.03 8.34
C ASN A 66 1.58 5.91 9.38
N HIS A 67 0.50 6.00 10.17
CA HIS A 67 0.10 4.92 11.08
C HIS A 67 -0.27 3.64 10.33
N LEU A 68 -1.07 3.76 9.26
CA LEU A 68 -1.47 2.62 8.44
C LEU A 68 -0.24 1.93 7.83
N ILE A 69 0.72 2.68 7.31
CA ILE A 69 1.95 2.10 6.75
C ILE A 69 2.75 1.37 7.84
N ILE A 70 2.85 1.93 9.05
CA ILE A 70 3.51 1.23 10.17
C ILE A 70 2.79 -0.08 10.47
N GLU A 71 1.45 -0.06 10.59
CA GLU A 71 0.64 -1.28 10.81
C GLU A 71 0.81 -2.32 9.69
N MET A 72 0.87 -1.88 8.43
CA MET A 72 1.11 -2.76 7.28
C MET A 72 2.47 -3.46 7.36
N LEU A 73 3.48 -2.78 7.91
CA LEU A 73 4.85 -3.26 8.02
C LEU A 73 5.10 -4.05 9.32
N GLU A 74 4.33 -3.79 10.37
CA GLU A 74 4.25 -4.60 11.58
C GLU A 74 3.45 -5.89 11.28
N GLN A 75 4.16 -6.91 10.80
CA GLN A 75 3.61 -8.23 10.46
C GLN A 75 2.93 -8.91 11.63
#